data_AF-A0A7W9EYI8-F1
#
_entry.id   AF-A0A7W9EYI8-F1
#
_cell.length_a   1.000
_cell.length_b   1.000
_cell.length_c   1.000
_cell.angle_alpha   90.00
_cell.angle_beta   90.00
_cell.angle_gamma   90.00
#
_symmetry.space_group_name_H-M   'P 1'
#
loop_
_entity.id
_entity.type
_entity.pdbx_description
1 polymer ?
#
loop_
_entity_poly.entity_id
_entity_poly.type
_entity_poly.pdbx_seq_one_letter_code
_entity_poly.pdbx_strand_id
1 'polypeptide(L)'
;MSGPPDVAPVTVNGLRIDALHWGKDRGLGQNGGYVTATDPASDTELWAQKVYDITYGDKSPQKYDLFITKLTVVDDGAAVQITDQDGRVFHLDPATRAVRMIMAPVPDAPRPNPRKPS
;
A
#
# COMPACT_ATOMS: atom_id res chain seq x y z
N MET A 1 13.72 -15.55 4.67
CA MET A 1 12.58 -15.16 3.81
C MET A 1 12.75 -13.69 3.50
N SER A 2 12.80 -13.31 2.23
CA SER A 2 12.82 -11.90 1.81
C SER A 2 11.39 -11.37 1.81
N GLY A 3 11.16 -10.22 2.45
CA GLY A 3 9.88 -9.50 2.40
C GLY A 3 9.62 -8.90 1.01
N PRO A 4 8.47 -8.24 0.79
CA PRO A 4 8.27 -7.44 -0.41
C PRO A 4 9.36 -6.36 -0.53
N PRO A 5 9.70 -5.91 -1.75
CA PRO A 5 10.63 -4.80 -1.93
C PRO A 5 10.20 -3.57 -1.14
N ASP A 6 11.16 -2.81 -0.64
CA ASP A 6 10.87 -1.54 0.02
C ASP A 6 10.23 -0.55 -0.96
N VAL A 7 9.13 0.07 -0.53
CA VAL A 7 8.47 1.15 -1.27
C VAL A 7 8.94 2.47 -0.68
N ALA A 8 9.52 3.32 -1.52
CA ALA A 8 9.94 4.65 -1.08
C ALA A 8 8.73 5.44 -0.55
N PRO A 9 8.84 6.04 0.65
CA PRO A 9 7.77 6.87 1.17
C PRO A 9 7.64 8.16 0.35
N VAL A 10 6.47 8.79 0.45
CA VAL A 10 6.20 10.09 -0.17
C VAL A 10 5.85 11.11 0.89
N THR A 11 6.20 12.37 0.65
CA THR A 11 5.80 13.48 1.52
C THR A 11 4.68 14.28 0.89
N VAL A 12 3.59 14.47 1.62
CA VAL A 12 2.39 15.17 1.15
C VAL A 12 1.83 15.99 2.30
N ASN A 13 1.62 17.30 2.10
CA ASN A 13 1.10 18.21 3.14
C ASN A 13 1.82 18.11 4.50
N GLY A 14 3.15 17.92 4.49
CA GLY A 14 3.96 17.77 5.70
C GLY A 14 3.89 16.39 6.37
N LEU A 15 3.18 15.42 5.80
CA LEU A 15 3.12 14.04 6.27
C LEU A 15 4.05 13.15 5.44
N ARG A 16 4.85 12.29 6.08
CA ARG A 16 5.52 11.17 5.43
C ARG A 16 4.55 9.99 5.36
N ILE A 17 4.24 9.53 4.17
CA ILE A 17 3.36 8.39 3.91
C ILE A 17 4.22 7.18 3.52
N ASP A 18 4.14 6.13 4.32
CA ASP A 18 4.88 4.89 4.15
C ASP A 18 3.93 3.73 3.84
N ALA A 19 4.37 2.75 3.04
CA ALA A 19 3.63 1.51 2.83
C ALA A 19 3.85 0.57 4.03
N LEU A 20 2.77 0.14 4.67
CA LEU A 20 2.85 -0.79 5.81
C LEU A 20 2.73 -2.24 5.33
N HIS A 21 3.86 -2.95 5.34
CA HIS A 21 3.92 -4.36 4.91
C HIS A 21 3.32 -5.32 5.93
N TRP A 22 3.67 -5.17 7.21
CA TRP A 22 3.38 -6.16 8.26
C TRP A 22 2.28 -5.70 9.22
N GLY A 23 1.07 -5.52 8.69
CA GLY A 23 -0.08 -5.09 9.49
C GLY A 23 -0.51 -6.10 10.55
N LYS A 24 -0.31 -7.42 10.34
CA LYS A 24 -0.67 -8.45 11.33
C LYS A 24 0.14 -8.36 12.60
N ASP A 25 1.43 -8.03 12.51
CA ASP A 25 2.32 -7.86 13.66
C ASP A 25 1.86 -6.68 14.56
N ARG A 26 1.05 -5.78 13.99
CA ARG A 26 0.43 -4.63 14.66
C ARG A 26 -1.03 -4.88 15.06
N GLY A 27 -1.56 -6.09 14.85
CA GLY A 27 -2.97 -6.42 15.14
C GLY A 27 -3.99 -5.92 14.11
N LEU A 28 -3.57 -5.49 12.92
CA LEU A 28 -4.46 -4.92 11.88
C LEU A 28 -5.19 -5.97 11.01
N GLY A 29 -4.99 -7.26 11.27
CA GLY A 29 -5.75 -8.35 10.62
C GLY A 29 -5.24 -8.80 9.24
N GLN A 30 -4.52 -7.96 8.48
CA GLN A 30 -3.90 -8.34 7.19
C GLN A 30 -2.47 -7.80 7.03
N ASN A 31 -1.68 -8.43 6.16
CA ASN A 31 -0.39 -7.92 5.70
C ASN A 31 -0.58 -7.24 4.35
N GLY A 32 0.04 -6.07 4.16
CA GLY A 32 -0.20 -5.21 3.02
C GLY A 32 -1.58 -4.54 3.05
N GLY A 33 -1.84 -3.68 2.06
CA GLY A 33 -3.08 -2.91 1.99
C GLY A 33 -3.25 -1.82 3.03
N TYR A 34 -2.17 -1.42 3.69
CA TYR A 34 -2.14 -0.30 4.62
C TYR A 34 -1.05 0.70 4.25
N VAL A 35 -1.29 1.96 4.60
CA VAL A 35 -0.26 2.99 4.69
C VAL A 35 -0.26 3.61 6.08
N THR A 36 0.86 4.20 6.47
CA THR A 36 0.99 4.99 7.70
C THR A 36 1.33 6.42 7.34
N ALA A 37 0.86 7.37 8.16
CA ALA A 37 1.33 8.74 8.15
C ALA A 37 2.18 9.01 9.37
N THR A 38 3.34 9.60 9.14
CA THR A 38 4.32 9.97 10.15
C THR A 38 4.61 11.45 10.05
N ASP A 39 4.71 12.13 11.19
CA ASP A 39 5.29 13.48 11.25
C ASP A 39 6.81 13.36 11.00
N PRO A 40 7.34 13.91 9.89
CA PRO A 40 8.76 13.79 9.57
C PRO A 40 9.67 14.56 10.52
N ALA A 41 9.17 15.54 11.27
CA ALA A 41 9.97 16.31 12.22
C ALA A 41 10.25 15.54 13.51
N SER A 42 9.26 14.78 13.99
CA SER A 42 9.36 14.02 15.25
C SER A 42 9.50 12.51 15.06
N ASP A 43 9.36 12.03 13.83
CA ASP A 43 9.24 10.59 13.48
C ASP A 43 8.07 9.89 14.19
N THR A 44 7.05 10.65 14.59
CA THR A 44 5.88 10.11 15.29
C THR A 44 4.83 9.66 14.29
N GLU A 45 4.45 8.38 14.34
CA GLU A 45 3.29 7.89 13.57
C GLU A 45 2.01 8.55 14.10
N LEU A 46 1.27 9.20 13.20
CA LEU A 46 0.01 9.88 13.51
C LEU A 46 -1.19 8.96 13.29
N TRP A 47 -1.16 8.13 12.24
CA TRP A 47 -2.22 7.17 11.93
C TRP A 47 -1.77 6.09 10.96
N ALA A 48 -2.52 4.99 10.95
CA ALA A 48 -2.50 3.96 9.91
C ALA A 48 -3.86 3.92 9.20
N GLN A 49 -3.86 3.79 7.87
CA GLN A 49 -5.06 3.77 7.04
C GLN A 49 -5.11 2.52 6.16
N LYS A 50 -6.23 1.79 6.23
CA LYS A 50 -6.50 0.68 5.31
C LYS A 50 -6.85 1.22 3.94
N VAL A 51 -6.16 0.75 2.91
CA VAL A 51 -6.37 1.15 1.50
C VAL A 51 -7.29 0.17 0.80
N TYR A 52 -7.09 -1.13 1.02
CA TYR A 52 -7.91 -2.18 0.43
C TYR A 52 -7.98 -3.41 1.34
N ASP A 53 -9.09 -4.14 1.21
CA ASP A 53 -9.29 -5.43 1.84
C ASP A 53 -8.61 -6.55 1.06
N ILE A 54 -8.06 -7.52 1.80
CA ILE A 54 -7.57 -8.78 1.27
C ILE A 54 -8.53 -9.89 1.70
N THR A 55 -9.14 -10.56 0.72
CA THR A 55 -9.97 -11.74 1.00
C THR A 55 -9.10 -12.98 1.15
N TYR A 56 -8.91 -13.43 2.38
CA TYR A 56 -8.23 -14.68 2.69
C TYR A 56 -9.18 -15.88 2.45
N GLY A 57 -8.63 -16.97 1.93
CA GLY A 57 -9.34 -18.25 1.77
C GLY A 57 -8.54 -19.41 2.36
N ASP A 58 -8.79 -20.62 1.86
CA ASP A 58 -8.33 -21.86 2.51
C ASP A 58 -6.83 -22.18 2.37
N LYS A 59 -6.06 -21.38 1.62
CA LYS A 59 -4.61 -21.58 1.46
C LYS A 59 -3.84 -20.95 2.62
N SER A 60 -2.51 -21.17 2.67
CA SER A 60 -1.66 -20.45 3.62
C SER A 60 -1.84 -18.92 3.47
N PRO A 61 -1.96 -18.16 4.59
CA PRO A 61 -2.17 -16.72 4.56
C PRO A 61 -1.16 -15.95 3.68
N GLN A 62 0.11 -16.36 3.66
CA GLN A 62 1.14 -15.68 2.86
C GLN A 62 0.85 -15.69 1.34
N LYS A 63 -0.01 -16.59 0.87
CA LYS A 63 -0.41 -16.65 -0.55
C LYS A 63 -1.45 -15.59 -0.93
N TYR A 64 -2.07 -14.95 0.07
CA TYR A 64 -3.07 -13.91 -0.13
C TYR A 64 -2.54 -12.51 0.17
N ASP A 65 -1.44 -12.42 0.92
CA ASP A 65 -0.82 -11.13 1.25
C ASP A 65 -0.52 -10.36 -0.05
N LEU A 66 -1.03 -9.14 -0.12
CA LEU A 66 -0.99 -8.29 -1.30
C LEU A 66 -0.44 -6.92 -0.92
N PHE A 67 0.75 -6.62 -1.42
CA PHE A 67 1.53 -5.47 -1.00
C PHE A 67 1.34 -4.27 -1.93
N ILE A 68 1.52 -3.08 -1.36
CA ILE A 68 1.69 -1.85 -2.13
C ILE A 68 3.05 -1.94 -2.81
N THR A 69 3.12 -1.53 -4.07
CA THR A 69 4.34 -1.56 -4.89
C THR A 69 4.84 -0.15 -5.24
N LYS A 70 3.95 0.85 -5.19
CA LYS A 70 4.29 2.23 -5.54
C LYS A 70 3.41 3.23 -4.79
N LEU A 71 4.05 4.30 -4.32
CA LEU A 71 3.41 5.51 -3.83
C LEU A 71 3.82 6.68 -4.73
N THR A 72 2.91 7.60 -5.01
CA THR A 72 3.19 8.79 -5.80
C THR A 72 2.30 9.92 -5.33
N VAL A 73 2.87 11.11 -5.19
CA VAL A 73 2.10 12.32 -4.89
C VAL A 73 1.38 12.77 -6.15
N VAL A 74 0.09 13.05 -6.04
CA VAL A 74 -0.78 13.50 -7.15
C VAL A 74 -1.66 14.67 -6.70
N ASP A 75 -2.50 15.17 -7.60
CA ASP A 75 -3.42 16.29 -7.34
C ASP A 75 -2.70 17.52 -6.75
N ASP A 76 -1.57 17.91 -7.37
CA ASP A 76 -0.72 19.03 -6.96
C ASP A 76 -0.24 18.98 -5.49
N GLY A 77 -0.08 17.78 -4.94
CA GLY A 77 0.33 17.61 -3.55
C GLY A 77 -0.83 17.46 -2.58
N ALA A 78 -2.06 17.30 -3.05
CA ALA A 78 -3.23 17.08 -2.20
C ALA A 78 -3.49 15.60 -1.90
N ALA A 79 -3.04 14.68 -2.75
CA ALA A 79 -3.37 13.26 -2.63
C ALA A 79 -2.18 12.33 -2.89
N VAL A 80 -2.35 11.06 -2.50
CA VAL A 80 -1.38 9.99 -2.76
C VAL A 80 -2.03 8.94 -3.64
N GLN A 81 -1.42 8.69 -4.80
CA GLN A 81 -1.71 7.56 -5.65
C GLN A 81 -0.94 6.33 -5.14
N ILE A 82 -1.66 5.23 -4.94
CA ILE A 82 -1.18 3.98 -4.37
C ILE A 82 -1.41 2.87 -5.41
N THR A 83 -0.37 2.14 -5.77
CA THR A 83 -0.46 0.97 -6.66
C THR A 83 -0.12 -0.30 -5.88
N ASP A 84 -0.89 -1.36 -6.08
CA ASP A 84 -0.60 -2.67 -5.48
C ASP A 84 0.00 -3.67 -6.48
N GLN A 85 0.28 -4.88 -6.01
CA GLN A 85 0.85 -5.96 -6.82
C GLN A 85 -0.09 -6.49 -7.92
N ASP A 86 -1.40 -6.28 -7.80
CA ASP A 86 -2.38 -6.66 -8.82
C ASP A 86 -2.57 -5.54 -9.87
N GLY A 87 -1.87 -4.42 -9.73
CA GLY A 87 -1.96 -3.26 -10.63
C GLY A 87 -3.19 -2.40 -10.39
N ARG A 88 -3.90 -2.59 -9.27
CA ARG A 88 -4.99 -1.70 -8.86
C ARG A 88 -4.40 -0.37 -8.42
N VAL A 89 -5.10 0.72 -8.73
CA VAL A 89 -4.68 2.06 -8.35
C VAL A 89 -5.75 2.73 -7.49
N PHE A 90 -5.30 3.32 -6.39
CA PHE A 90 -6.12 4.01 -5.41
C PHE A 90 -5.61 5.43 -5.20
N HIS A 91 -6.52 6.36 -4.91
CA HIS A 91 -6.21 7.68 -4.37
C HIS A 91 -6.55 7.72 -2.89
N LEU A 92 -5.62 8.23 -2.08
CA LEU A 92 -5.80 8.56 -0.68
C LEU A 92 -5.71 10.08 -0.51
N ASP A 93 -6.73 10.65 0.11
CA ASP A 93 -6.69 12.00 0.68
C ASP A 93 -6.12 11.91 2.11
N PRO A 94 -4.92 12.45 2.39
CA PRO A 94 -4.30 12.37 3.72
C PRO A 94 -5.02 13.18 4.80
N ALA A 95 -5.78 14.21 4.43
CA ALA A 95 -6.49 15.07 5.38
C ALA A 95 -7.78 14.40 5.87
N THR A 96 -8.55 13.79 4.95
CA THR A 96 -9.81 13.11 5.30
C THR A 96 -9.64 11.61 5.55
N ARG A 97 -8.50 11.05 5.13
CA ARG A 97 -8.22 9.60 5.07
C ARG A 97 -9.15 8.83 4.13
N ALA A 98 -9.85 9.53 3.24
CA ALA A 98 -10.72 8.91 2.26
C ALA A 98 -9.89 8.17 1.21
N VAL A 99 -10.24 6.91 0.95
CA VAL A 99 -9.61 6.08 -0.07
C VAL A 99 -10.62 5.79 -1.17
N ARG A 100 -10.20 5.93 -2.43
CA ARG A 100 -11.01 5.60 -3.60
C ARG A 100 -10.19 4.82 -4.60
N MET A 101 -10.73 3.71 -5.10
CA MET A 101 -10.15 3.02 -6.24
C MET A 101 -10.43 3.84 -7.50
N ILE A 102 -9.39 4.14 -8.26
CA ILE A 102 -9.48 4.90 -9.52
C ILE A 102 -9.18 4.02 -10.75
N MET A 103 -8.46 2.91 -10.57
CA MET A 103 -8.22 1.92 -11.61
C MET A 103 -8.34 0.51 -11.05
N ALA A 104 -9.24 -0.27 -11.63
CA ALA A 104 -9.37 -1.70 -11.39
C ALA A 104 -8.21 -2.45 -12.09
N PRO A 105 -7.88 -3.69 -11.67
CA PRO A 105 -6.80 -4.43 -12.29
C PRO A 105 -7.18 -4.79 -13.74
N VAL A 106 -6.22 -4.79 -14.65
CA VAL A 106 -6.45 -5.26 -16.03
C VAL A 106 -6.65 -6.78 -15.97
N PRO A 107 -7.79 -7.33 -16.43
CA PRO A 107 -8.14 -8.74 -16.26
C PRO A 107 -7.10 -9.76 -16.78
N ASP A 108 -6.20 -9.35 -17.67
CA ASP A 108 -5.23 -10.21 -18.37
C ASP A 108 -3.75 -9.85 -18.16
N ALA A 109 -3.41 -9.03 -17.15
CA ALA A 109 -1.99 -8.80 -16.85
C ALA A 109 -1.36 -10.10 -16.32
N PRO A 110 -0.34 -10.69 -16.99
CA PRO A 110 0.34 -11.86 -16.46
C PRO A 110 0.99 -11.45 -15.13
N ARG A 111 0.62 -12.11 -14.03
CA ARG A 111 1.32 -11.93 -12.76
C ARG A 111 2.82 -12.11 -13.02
N PRO A 112 3.69 -11.15 -12.67
CA PRO A 112 5.13 -11.30 -12.89
C PRO A 112 5.57 -12.58 -12.20
N ASN A 113 6.04 -13.55 -12.98
CA ASN A 113 6.51 -14.80 -12.42
C ASN A 113 7.87 -14.52 -11.76
N PRO A 114 8.02 -14.66 -10.41
CA PRO A 114 9.27 -14.34 -9.72
C PRO A 114 10.43 -15.29 -10.07
N ARG A 115 10.26 -16.20 -11.04
CA ARG A 115 11.25 -17.24 -11.42
C ARG A 115 11.85 -17.09 -12.82
N LYS A 116 11.77 -15.94 -13.48
CA LYS A 116 12.53 -15.73 -14.73
C LYS A 116 13.39 -14.47 -14.66
N PRO A 117 14.73 -14.58 -14.67
CA PRO A 117 15.57 -13.49 -15.11
C PRO A 117 15.34 -13.28 -16.61
N SER A 118 15.25 -12.01 -17.01
CA SER A 118 15.30 -11.53 -18.39
C SER A 118 16.56 -11.97 -19.11
#